data_AF-A0A0D8YAJ6-F1
#
_entry.id   AF-A0A0D8YAJ6-F1
#
_cell.length_a   1.000
_cell.length_b   1.000
_cell.length_c   1.000
_cell.angle_alpha   90.00
_cell.angle_beta   90.00
_cell.angle_gamma   90.00
#
_symmetry.space_group_name_H-M   'P 1'
#
loop_
_entity.id
_entity.type
_entity.pdbx_description
1 polymer ?
#
loop_
_entity_poly.entity_id
_entity_poly.type
_entity_poly.pdbx_seq_one_letter_code
_entity_poly.pdbx_strand_id
1 'polypeptide(L)'
;MAEKRKLLAEIDKCFKKIDEGVDLFEETMVKMQEANSDNQREKYQDDLKKEIKKLQRLRDQDKDKLTHYRKLIEQRMEQFKDIERENKTKPHSKQGLSAEEKLDPREKEKVDTIEWLQSQIRELSDEADRTESQIESILSVDAGKRRGKKEDEKKGEKEYSTYCVDYLERMFRPPGN
;
A
#
# COMPACT_ATOMS: atom_id res chain seq x y z
N MET A 1 36.39 -36.15 -0.62
CA MET A 1 35.61 -36.38 -1.87
C MET A 1 34.26 -37.06 -1.60
N ALA A 2 34.18 -38.12 -0.80
CA ALA A 2 32.92 -38.80 -0.47
C ALA A 2 31.93 -37.92 0.33
N GLU A 3 32.40 -37.16 1.32
CA GLU A 3 31.54 -36.25 2.10
C GLU A 3 30.91 -35.13 1.25
N LYS A 4 31.69 -34.55 0.32
CA LYS A 4 31.18 -33.54 -0.63
C LYS A 4 30.09 -34.12 -1.55
N ARG A 5 30.21 -35.38 -1.98
CA ARG A 5 29.19 -36.06 -2.79
C ARG A 5 27.95 -36.40 -1.97
N LYS A 6 28.13 -36.81 -0.71
CA LYS A 6 27.02 -37.09 0.22
C LYS A 6 26.21 -35.82 0.50
N LEU A 7 26.89 -34.71 0.74
CA LEU A 7 26.27 -33.40 0.94
C LEU A 7 25.48 -32.94 -0.31
N LEU A 8 26.04 -33.12 -1.51
CA LEU A 8 25.33 -32.79 -2.75
C LEU A 8 24.08 -33.66 -2.96
N ALA A 9 24.17 -34.96 -2.66
CA ALA A 9 23.02 -35.85 -2.75
C ALA A 9 21.92 -35.54 -1.72
N GLU A 10 22.27 -35.03 -0.54
CA GLU A 10 21.32 -34.54 0.47
C GLU A 10 20.64 -33.24 0.02
N ILE A 11 21.38 -32.34 -0.62
CA ILE A 11 20.83 -31.12 -1.23
C ILE A 11 19.86 -31.44 -2.36
N ASP A 12 20.21 -32.34 -3.29
CA ASP A 12 19.33 -32.73 -4.39
C ASP A 12 18.03 -33.39 -3.90
N LYS A 13 18.10 -34.17 -2.81
CA LYS A 13 16.90 -34.71 -2.15
C LYS A 13 16.06 -33.62 -1.50
N CYS A 14 16.67 -32.57 -0.97
CA CYS A 14 15.97 -31.43 -0.40
C CYS A 14 15.22 -30.66 -1.51
N PHE A 15 15.89 -30.38 -2.64
CA PHE A 15 15.27 -29.72 -3.79
C PHE A 15 14.06 -30.47 -4.32
N LYS A 16 14.18 -31.79 -4.53
CA LYS A 16 13.04 -32.61 -4.98
C LYS A 16 11.84 -32.53 -4.03
N LYS A 17 12.07 -32.52 -2.71
CA LYS A 17 11.00 -32.37 -1.72
C LYS A 17 10.36 -30.99 -1.75
N ILE A 18 11.14 -29.95 -2.06
CA ILE A 18 10.62 -28.59 -2.22
C ILE A 18 9.78 -28.51 -3.49
N ASP A 19 10.26 -29.05 -4.62
CA ASP A 19 9.52 -29.12 -5.89
C ASP A 19 8.18 -29.85 -5.68
N GLU A 20 8.21 -31.07 -5.12
CA GLU A 20 7.01 -31.86 -4.82
C GLU A 20 6.03 -31.12 -3.89
N GLY A 21 6.54 -30.40 -2.88
CA GLY A 21 5.72 -29.62 -1.96
C GLY A 21 5.10 -28.38 -2.60
N VAL A 22 5.81 -27.74 -3.54
CA VAL A 22 5.29 -26.61 -4.32
C VAL A 22 4.20 -27.07 -5.28
N ASP A 23 4.43 -28.16 -6.00
CA ASP A 23 3.44 -28.75 -6.92
C ASP A 23 2.16 -29.14 -6.17
N LEU A 24 2.29 -29.79 -5.01
CA LEU A 24 1.15 -30.17 -4.17
C LEU A 24 0.40 -28.94 -3.64
N PHE A 25 1.12 -27.88 -3.29
CA PHE A 25 0.52 -26.62 -2.85
C PHE A 25 -0.28 -25.97 -3.99
N GLU A 26 0.27 -25.92 -5.20
CA GLU A 26 -0.42 -25.39 -6.38
C GLU A 26 -1.66 -26.21 -6.75
N GLU A 27 -1.54 -27.54 -6.76
CA GLU A 27 -2.67 -28.44 -7.02
C GLU A 27 -3.79 -28.24 -6.00
N THR A 28 -3.45 -28.12 -4.71
CA THR A 28 -4.41 -27.88 -3.64
C THR A 28 -5.05 -26.49 -3.76
N MET A 29 -4.29 -25.50 -4.23
CA MET A 29 -4.79 -24.14 -4.43
C MET A 29 -5.80 -24.07 -5.58
N VAL A 30 -5.53 -24.75 -6.69
CA VAL A 30 -6.50 -24.91 -7.80
C VAL A 30 -7.78 -25.60 -7.30
N LYS A 31 -7.66 -26.71 -6.56
CA LYS A 31 -8.82 -27.40 -5.97
C LYS A 31 -9.61 -26.52 -5.01
N MET A 32 -8.95 -25.66 -4.23
CA MET A 32 -9.60 -24.69 -3.35
C MET A 32 -10.40 -23.64 -4.14
N GLN A 33 -9.87 -23.20 -5.28
CA GLN A 33 -10.54 -22.23 -6.16
C GLN A 33 -11.73 -22.86 -6.90
N GLU A 34 -11.61 -24.13 -7.30
CA GLU A 34 -12.67 -24.89 -7.97
C GLU A 34 -13.74 -25.43 -7.01
N ALA A 35 -13.47 -25.42 -5.70
CA ALA A 35 -14.40 -25.91 -4.68
C ALA A 35 -15.65 -25.03 -4.58
N ASN A 36 -16.81 -25.65 -4.81
CA ASN A 36 -18.12 -24.99 -4.78
C ASN A 36 -18.79 -25.03 -3.38
N SER A 37 -18.12 -25.61 -2.38
CA SER A 37 -18.64 -25.76 -1.01
C SER A 37 -17.67 -25.18 0.01
N ASP A 38 -18.21 -24.43 0.98
CA ASP A 38 -17.41 -23.79 2.04
C ASP A 38 -16.64 -24.82 2.87
N ASN A 39 -17.24 -25.97 3.21
CA ASN A 39 -16.56 -27.05 3.93
C ASN A 39 -15.36 -27.62 3.15
N GLN A 40 -15.45 -27.68 1.81
CA GLN A 40 -14.34 -28.11 0.97
C GLN A 40 -13.25 -27.04 0.92
N ARG A 41 -13.63 -25.76 0.81
CA ARG A 41 -12.68 -24.63 0.83
C ARG A 41 -11.90 -24.57 2.14
N GLU A 42 -12.56 -24.72 3.28
CA GLU A 42 -11.93 -24.75 4.60
C GLU A 42 -10.96 -25.93 4.74
N LYS A 43 -11.38 -27.13 4.30
CA LYS A 43 -10.49 -28.31 4.27
C LYS A 43 -9.24 -28.06 3.42
N TYR A 44 -9.39 -27.51 2.21
CA TYR A 44 -8.25 -27.21 1.35
C TYR A 44 -7.35 -26.11 1.93
N GLN A 45 -7.90 -25.14 2.66
CA GLN A 45 -7.10 -24.16 3.39
C GLN A 45 -6.26 -24.77 4.50
N ASP A 46 -6.82 -25.70 5.27
CA ASP A 46 -6.07 -26.44 6.29
C ASP A 46 -4.95 -27.28 5.67
N ASP A 47 -5.20 -27.87 4.50
CA ASP A 47 -4.19 -28.66 3.79
C ASP A 47 -3.10 -27.76 3.19
N LEU A 48 -3.45 -26.59 2.62
CA LEU A 48 -2.50 -25.56 2.22
C LEU A 48 -1.65 -25.05 3.40
N LYS A 49 -2.27 -24.88 4.59
CA LYS A 49 -1.59 -24.46 5.83
C LYS A 49 -0.59 -25.49 6.33
N LYS A 50 -0.90 -26.78 6.21
CA LYS A 50 0.04 -27.85 6.54
C LYS A 50 1.20 -27.86 5.57
N GLU A 51 0.93 -27.71 4.27
CA GLU A 51 1.96 -27.77 3.23
C GLU A 51 2.92 -26.58 3.28
N ILE A 52 2.41 -25.36 3.48
CA ILE A 52 3.26 -24.18 3.61
C ILE A 52 4.17 -24.25 4.85
N LYS A 53 3.69 -24.85 5.95
CA LYS A 53 4.51 -25.09 7.15
C LYS A 53 5.62 -26.11 6.89
N LYS A 54 5.41 -27.11 6.03
CA LYS A 54 6.47 -28.05 5.64
C LYS A 54 7.52 -27.35 4.77
N LEU A 55 7.09 -26.58 3.78
CA LEU A 55 7.98 -25.79 2.92
C LEU A 55 8.81 -24.79 3.74
N GLN A 56 8.21 -24.11 4.72
CA GLN A 56 8.93 -23.23 5.65
C GLN A 56 10.06 -23.96 6.41
N ARG A 57 9.81 -25.16 6.92
CA ARG A 57 10.83 -25.96 7.63
C ARG A 57 11.97 -26.36 6.71
N LEU A 58 11.68 -26.66 5.45
CA LEU A 58 12.71 -26.99 4.43
C LEU A 58 13.53 -25.75 4.05
N ARG A 59 12.91 -24.57 3.95
CA ARG A 59 13.61 -23.29 3.75
C ARG A 59 14.60 -22.99 4.88
N ASP A 60 14.18 -23.21 6.12
CA ASP A 60 14.96 -22.84 7.30
C ASP A 60 16.12 -23.81 7.59
N GLN A 61 16.17 -24.97 6.91
CA GLN A 61 17.19 -26.01 7.11
C GLN A 61 18.55 -25.72 6.47
N ASP A 62 18.66 -24.92 5.40
CA ASP A 62 19.95 -24.70 4.72
C ASP A 62 20.06 -23.29 4.12
N LYS A 63 20.88 -22.43 4.74
CA LYS A 63 20.85 -20.97 4.52
C LYS A 63 21.62 -20.47 3.29
N ASP A 64 22.60 -21.23 2.79
CA ASP A 64 23.56 -20.70 1.81
C ASP A 64 23.43 -21.27 0.39
N LYS A 65 22.72 -22.40 0.19
CA LYS A 65 22.61 -23.08 -1.13
C LYS A 65 21.20 -23.10 -1.73
N LEU A 66 20.20 -22.59 -1.00
CA LEU A 66 18.78 -22.67 -1.34
C LEU A 66 18.19 -21.32 -1.79
N THR A 67 18.98 -20.33 -2.20
CA THR A 67 18.50 -18.95 -2.44
C THR A 67 17.34 -18.86 -3.43
N HIS A 68 17.32 -19.67 -4.48
CA HIS A 68 16.22 -19.71 -5.45
C HIS A 68 14.93 -20.28 -4.83
N TYR A 69 15.01 -21.46 -4.21
CA TYR A 69 13.90 -22.11 -3.53
C TYR A 69 13.36 -21.32 -2.34
N ARG A 70 14.22 -20.56 -1.67
CA ARG A 70 13.83 -19.65 -0.61
C ARG A 70 12.87 -18.57 -1.11
N LYS A 71 13.18 -17.94 -2.24
CA LYS A 71 12.30 -16.95 -2.87
C LYS A 71 10.97 -17.57 -3.29
N LEU A 72 11.01 -18.78 -3.86
CA LEU A 72 9.81 -19.51 -4.26
C LEU A 72 8.90 -19.79 -3.05
N ILE A 73 9.47 -20.27 -1.94
CA ILE A 73 8.72 -20.54 -0.70
C ILE A 73 8.18 -19.23 -0.10
N GLU A 74 8.96 -18.15 -0.09
CA GLU A 74 8.53 -16.83 0.38
C GLU A 74 7.34 -16.29 -0.43
N GLN A 75 7.35 -16.45 -1.75
CA GLN A 75 6.23 -16.08 -2.62
C GLN A 75 4.97 -16.90 -2.32
N ARG A 76 5.09 -18.23 -2.15
CA ARG A 76 3.96 -19.08 -1.77
C ARG A 76 3.42 -18.76 -0.37
N MET A 77 4.27 -18.32 0.54
CA MET A 77 3.85 -17.85 1.87
C MET A 77 3.03 -16.57 1.79
N GLU A 78 3.41 -15.63 0.93
CA GLU A 78 2.66 -14.39 0.72
C GLU A 78 1.28 -14.68 0.12
N GLN A 79 1.20 -15.56 -0.88
CA GLN A 79 -0.07 -16.02 -1.43
C GLN A 79 -0.96 -16.68 -0.36
N PHE A 80 -0.39 -17.52 0.51
CA PHE A 80 -1.16 -18.12 1.60
C PHE A 80 -1.64 -17.07 2.62
N LYS A 81 -0.85 -16.03 2.92
CA LYS A 81 -1.27 -14.93 3.80
C LYS A 81 -2.47 -14.17 3.25
N ASP A 82 -2.52 -13.96 1.94
CA ASP A 82 -3.65 -13.30 1.30
C ASP A 82 -4.92 -14.18 1.39
N ILE A 83 -4.78 -15.49 1.20
CA ILE A 83 -5.87 -16.45 1.38
C ILE A 83 -6.35 -16.48 2.85
N GLU A 84 -5.43 -16.51 3.82
CA GLU A 84 -5.78 -16.44 5.26
C GLU A 84 -6.46 -15.11 5.60
N ARG A 85 -6.00 -13.99 5.02
CA ARG A 85 -6.61 -12.67 5.23
C ARG A 85 -8.02 -12.63 4.66
N GLU A 86 -8.20 -13.07 3.42
CA GLU A 86 -9.48 -13.09 2.72
C GLU A 86 -10.50 -13.98 3.45
N ASN A 87 -10.07 -15.15 3.95
CA ASN A 87 -10.93 -16.00 4.78
C ASN A 87 -11.28 -15.31 6.11
N LYS A 88 -10.29 -14.76 6.81
CA LYS A 88 -10.49 -14.09 8.11
C LYS A 88 -11.39 -12.85 8.02
N THR A 89 -11.50 -12.23 6.84
CA THR A 89 -12.37 -11.08 6.58
C THR A 89 -13.72 -11.41 5.95
N LYS A 90 -13.97 -12.67 5.55
CA LYS A 90 -15.30 -13.09 5.06
C LYS A 90 -16.13 -13.56 6.26
N PRO A 91 -17.05 -12.73 6.80
CA PRO A 91 -17.92 -13.17 7.87
C PRO A 91 -18.78 -14.30 7.30
N HIS A 92 -18.66 -15.48 7.92
CA HIS A 92 -19.40 -16.69 7.63
C HIS A 92 -20.79 -16.42 7.04
N SER A 93 -21.03 -16.88 5.81
CA SER A 93 -22.38 -17.03 5.31
C SER A 93 -23.13 -17.97 6.26
N LYS A 94 -24.07 -17.38 7.01
CA LYS A 94 -25.16 -18.02 7.77
C LYS A 94 -24.77 -19.17 8.71
N GLN A 95 -24.39 -18.80 9.93
CA GLN A 95 -25.08 -19.29 11.12
C GLN A 95 -25.06 -18.19 12.17
N GLY A 96 -26.11 -17.37 12.15
CA GLY A 96 -26.37 -16.41 13.21
C GLY A 96 -26.79 -17.14 14.49
N LEU A 97 -26.54 -16.44 15.61
CA LEU A 97 -26.98 -16.72 16.98
C LEU A 97 -26.06 -17.69 17.76
N SER A 98 -25.46 -17.18 18.83
CA SER A 98 -24.78 -17.90 19.92
C SER A 98 -23.24 -18.05 19.89
N ALA A 99 -22.50 -17.02 19.47
CA ALA A 99 -21.09 -16.91 19.87
C ALA A 99 -20.68 -15.45 20.13
N GLU A 100 -21.49 -14.76 20.92
CA GLU A 100 -20.92 -13.81 21.86
C GLU A 100 -20.06 -14.66 22.83
N GLU A 101 -18.84 -14.20 23.13
CA GLU A 101 -17.83 -14.85 23.98
C GLU A 101 -16.95 -15.94 23.32
N LYS A 102 -15.86 -15.49 22.70
CA LYS A 102 -14.46 -15.77 23.14
C LYS A 102 -13.46 -15.30 22.08
N LEU A 103 -13.29 -13.98 21.98
CA LEU A 103 -12.00 -13.46 21.51
C LEU A 103 -11.01 -13.64 22.67
N ASP A 104 -9.87 -14.28 22.42
CA ASP A 104 -8.75 -14.33 23.36
C ASP A 104 -8.42 -12.88 23.78
N PRO A 105 -8.40 -12.54 25.09
CA PRO A 105 -8.14 -11.18 25.57
C PRO A 105 -6.90 -10.53 24.93
N ARG A 106 -5.89 -11.33 24.58
CA ARG A 106 -4.69 -10.86 23.89
C ARG A 106 -4.89 -10.52 22.42
N GLU A 107 -5.82 -11.18 21.73
CA GLU A 107 -6.15 -10.82 20.35
C GLU A 107 -7.07 -9.62 20.30
N LYS A 108 -7.99 -9.48 21.27
CA LYS A 108 -8.84 -8.30 21.41
C LYS A 108 -8.01 -7.03 21.64
N GLU A 109 -7.09 -7.03 22.61
CA GLU A 109 -6.20 -5.88 22.86
C GLU A 109 -5.35 -5.52 21.64
N LYS A 110 -4.90 -6.51 20.86
CA LYS A 110 -4.17 -6.25 19.62
C LYS A 110 -5.05 -5.61 18.56
N VAL A 111 -6.28 -6.09 18.39
CA VAL A 111 -7.24 -5.50 17.43
C VAL A 111 -7.56 -4.07 17.85
N ASP A 112 -7.89 -3.83 19.12
CA ASP A 112 -8.17 -2.49 19.66
C ASP A 112 -6.97 -1.55 19.47
N THR A 113 -5.74 -2.05 19.70
CA THR A 113 -4.51 -1.27 19.48
C THR A 113 -4.30 -0.97 17.99
N ILE A 114 -4.55 -1.94 17.10
CA ILE A 114 -4.42 -1.75 15.65
C ILE A 114 -5.46 -0.75 15.15
N GLU A 115 -6.71 -0.85 15.60
CA GLU A 115 -7.78 0.09 15.24
C GLU A 115 -7.46 1.50 15.73
N TRP A 116 -6.95 1.63 16.97
CA TRP A 116 -6.51 2.92 17.50
C TRP A 116 -5.36 3.50 16.66
N LEU A 117 -4.33 2.71 16.38
CA LEU A 117 -3.21 3.14 15.52
C LEU A 117 -3.70 3.55 14.13
N GLN A 118 -4.65 2.82 13.54
CA GLN A 118 -5.25 3.17 12.25
C GLN A 118 -6.07 4.46 12.33
N SER A 119 -6.77 4.73 13.44
CA SER A 119 -7.42 6.03 13.66
C SER A 119 -6.41 7.16 13.70
N GLN A 120 -5.33 6.98 14.48
CA GLN A 120 -4.27 7.98 14.60
C GLN A 120 -3.56 8.24 13.26
N ILE A 121 -3.33 7.20 12.46
CA ILE A 121 -2.77 7.35 11.11
C ILE A 121 -3.71 8.16 10.20
N ARG A 122 -5.03 7.90 10.26
CA ARG A 122 -6.02 8.69 9.50
C ARG A 122 -6.04 10.14 9.94
N GLU A 123 -6.09 10.40 11.24
CA GLU A 123 -6.08 11.76 11.80
C GLU A 123 -4.84 12.56 11.37
N LEU A 124 -3.65 11.92 11.42
CA LEU A 124 -2.40 12.52 10.96
C LEU A 124 -2.37 12.76 9.45
N SER A 125 -2.97 11.86 8.67
CA SER A 125 -3.05 12.02 7.20
C SER A 125 -3.97 13.19 6.85
N ASP A 126 -5.14 13.28 7.50
CA ASP A 126 -6.05 14.42 7.32
C ASP A 126 -5.40 15.74 7.74
N GLU A 127 -4.56 15.74 8.79
CA GLU A 127 -3.82 16.92 9.22
C GLU A 127 -2.69 17.31 8.27
N ALA A 128 -2.02 16.33 7.66
CA ALA A 128 -1.07 16.57 6.59
C ALA A 128 -1.76 17.24 5.39
N ASP A 129 -2.88 16.69 4.93
CA ASP A 129 -3.66 17.25 3.81
C ASP A 129 -4.15 18.69 4.11
N ARG A 130 -4.62 18.93 5.34
CA ARG A 130 -4.99 20.28 5.80
C ARG A 130 -3.81 21.23 5.75
N THR A 131 -2.64 20.79 6.20
CA THR A 131 -1.43 21.61 6.25
C THR A 131 -0.92 21.91 4.83
N GLU A 132 -0.94 20.93 3.94
CA GLU A 132 -0.58 21.13 2.52
C GLU A 132 -1.53 22.13 1.85
N SER A 133 -2.85 22.01 2.09
CA SER A 133 -3.83 22.98 1.59
C SER A 133 -3.61 24.39 2.16
N GLN A 134 -3.23 24.52 3.44
CA GLN A 134 -2.87 25.80 4.03
C GLN A 134 -1.61 26.40 3.40
N ILE A 135 -0.59 25.58 3.12
CA ILE A 135 0.63 26.01 2.43
C ILE A 135 0.29 26.52 1.02
N GLU A 136 -0.50 25.77 0.25
CA GLU A 136 -0.95 26.20 -1.08
C GLU A 136 -1.74 27.49 -1.04
N SER A 137 -2.64 27.65 -0.06
CA SER A 137 -3.39 28.88 0.17
C SER A 137 -2.48 30.08 0.42
N ILE A 138 -1.51 29.95 1.33
CA ILE A 138 -0.55 31.02 1.64
C ILE A 138 0.28 31.40 0.39
N LEU A 139 0.76 30.41 -0.35
CA LEU A 139 1.51 30.63 -1.59
C LEU A 139 0.67 31.35 -2.65
N SER A 140 -0.62 30.99 -2.76
CA SER A 140 -1.56 31.62 -3.69
C SER A 140 -1.84 33.09 -3.32
N VAL A 141 -1.96 33.40 -2.02
CA VAL A 141 -2.16 34.76 -1.52
C VAL A 141 -0.91 35.61 -1.74
N ASP A 142 0.28 35.07 -1.49
CA ASP A 142 1.54 35.77 -1.75
C ASP A 142 1.78 36.03 -3.24
N ALA A 143 1.40 35.07 -4.09
CA ALA A 143 1.42 35.24 -5.54
C ALA A 143 0.43 36.32 -6.00
N GLY A 144 -0.79 36.34 -5.44
CA GLY A 144 -1.80 37.35 -5.69
C GLY A 144 -1.36 38.76 -5.26
N LYS A 145 -0.74 38.88 -4.08
CA LYS A 145 -0.24 40.15 -3.53
C LYS A 145 0.92 40.71 -4.35
N ARG A 146 1.83 39.85 -4.83
CA ARG A 146 2.91 40.23 -5.76
C ARG A 146 2.37 40.66 -7.13
N ARG A 147 1.29 40.01 -7.60
CA ARG A 147 0.65 40.34 -8.88
C ARG A 147 -0.12 41.67 -8.81
N GLY A 148 -0.86 41.90 -7.73
CA GLY A 148 -1.56 43.17 -7.47
C GLY A 148 -0.61 44.36 -7.40
N LYS A 149 0.52 44.23 -6.69
CA LYS A 149 1.53 45.31 -6.61
C LYS A 149 2.10 45.70 -7.98
N LYS A 150 2.31 44.72 -8.89
CA LYS A 150 2.77 44.98 -10.27
C LYS A 150 1.69 45.62 -11.15
N GLU A 151 0.42 45.36 -10.89
CA GLU A 151 -0.68 45.96 -11.65
C GLU A 151 -0.95 47.40 -11.22
N ASP A 152 -0.85 47.71 -9.91
CA ASP A 152 -0.97 49.08 -9.39
C ASP A 152 0.16 50.00 -9.90
N GLU A 153 1.41 49.51 -9.94
CA GLU A 153 2.56 50.27 -10.45
C GLU A 153 2.40 50.60 -11.95
N LYS A 154 1.95 49.63 -12.75
CA LYS A 154 1.65 49.83 -14.18
C LYS A 154 0.47 50.77 -14.42
N LYS A 155 -0.50 50.81 -13.50
CA LYS A 155 -1.64 51.72 -13.61
C LYS A 155 -1.20 53.17 -13.36
N GLY A 156 -0.35 53.40 -12.35
CA GLY A 156 0.24 54.71 -12.09
C GLY A 156 1.10 55.23 -13.25
N GLU A 157 1.91 54.36 -13.87
CA GLU A 157 2.70 54.72 -15.07
C GLU A 157 1.81 55.12 -16.25
N LYS A 158 0.71 54.40 -16.49
CA LYS A 158 -0.27 54.76 -17.53
C LYS A 158 -0.96 56.08 -17.25
N GLU A 159 -1.40 56.32 -16.02
CA GLU A 159 -2.06 57.58 -15.64
C GLU A 159 -1.10 58.76 -15.80
N TYR A 160 0.16 58.61 -15.40
CA TYR A 160 1.19 59.64 -15.60
C TYR A 160 1.49 59.87 -17.09
N SER A 161 1.58 58.80 -17.88
CA SER A 161 1.75 58.91 -19.34
C SER A 161 0.59 59.65 -20.01
N THR A 162 -0.66 59.32 -19.65
CA THR A 162 -1.85 60.01 -20.17
C THR A 162 -1.82 61.48 -19.78
N TYR A 163 -1.50 61.79 -18.52
CA TYR A 163 -1.37 63.16 -18.06
C TYR A 163 -0.31 63.94 -18.85
N CYS A 164 0.86 63.36 -19.12
CA CYS A 164 1.90 63.98 -19.94
C CYS A 164 1.43 64.23 -21.38
N VAL A 165 0.73 63.28 -21.99
CA VAL A 165 0.17 63.43 -23.34
C VAL A 165 -0.86 64.55 -23.37
N ASP A 166 -1.82 64.57 -22.45
CA ASP A 166 -2.84 65.60 -22.34
C ASP A 166 -2.23 67.00 -22.11
N TYR A 167 -1.18 67.06 -21.28
CA TYR A 167 -0.44 68.29 -21.02
C TYR A 167 0.25 68.81 -22.29
N LEU A 168 0.92 67.93 -23.03
CA LEU A 168 1.55 68.27 -24.31
C LEU A 168 0.52 68.69 -25.36
N GLU A 169 -0.59 67.95 -25.50
CA GLU A 169 -1.68 68.33 -26.41
C GLU A 169 -2.25 69.71 -26.07
N ARG A 170 -2.37 70.05 -24.79
CA ARG A 170 -2.83 71.37 -24.36
C ARG A 170 -1.83 72.48 -24.67
N MET A 171 -0.53 72.20 -24.56
CA MET A 171 0.54 73.15 -24.87
C MET A 171 0.73 73.38 -26.38
N PHE A 172 0.54 72.33 -27.19
CA PHE A 172 0.70 72.37 -28.65
C PHE A 172 -0.63 72.53 -29.40
N ARG A 173 -1.74 72.73 -28.69
CA ARG A 173 -3.04 73.03 -29.32
C ARG A 173 -2.91 74.35 -30.08
N PRO A 174 -3.09 74.37 -31.41
CA PRO A 174 -3.03 75.60 -32.17
C PRO A 174 -4.16 76.53 -31.70
N PRO A 175 -3.90 77.85 -31.55
CA PRO A 175 -4.97 78.81 -31.31
C PRO A 175 -5.94 78.71 -32.48
N GLY A 176 -7.22 78.46 -32.17
CA GLY A 176 -8.26 78.27 -33.18
C GLY A 176 -8.34 79.47 -34.13
N ASN A 177 -8.53 79.17 -35.42
CA ASN A 177 -9.04 80.13 -36.41
C ASN A 177 -10.50 80.48 -36.10
#